data_AF-A0A175VVJ2-F1
#
_entry.id   AF-A0A175VVJ2-F1
#
_cell.length_a   1.000
_cell.length_b   1.000
_cell.length_c   1.000
_cell.angle_alpha   90.00
_cell.angle_beta   90.00
_cell.angle_gamma   90.00
#
_symmetry.space_group_name_H-M   'P 1'
#
loop_
_entity.id
_entity.type
_entity.pdbx_description
1 polymer ?
#
loop_
_entity_poly.entity_id
_entity_poly.type
_entity_poly.pdbx_seq_one_letter_code
_entity_poly.pdbx_strand_id
1 'polypeptide(L)'
;MVNFTPHFLTLLAFGHAVAAAQTVTSFSEWVEGIIADPNGDHLSPEDAVAAFKSGAFSVPPAVKPRRGLVEKRATCYEVPGTEALIVDAVACINAIARRAPDSCREYMLCQLNTAAITQDGGGPGRWSSCNDVARGAGYVMDHCVRPGSDWVQGSEFAHGNGNLLVRIRRP
;
A
#
# COMPACT_ATOMS: atom_id res chain seq x y z
N MET A 1 65.68 -7.70 2.41
CA MET A 1 64.99 -7.93 3.70
C MET A 1 63.71 -7.11 3.65
N VAL A 2 62.56 -7.75 3.43
CA VAL A 2 61.26 -7.07 3.31
C VAL A 2 60.44 -7.47 4.53
N ASN A 3 60.16 -6.51 5.40
CA ASN A 3 59.50 -6.70 6.68
C ASN A 3 57.98 -6.55 6.46
N PHE A 4 57.21 -7.63 6.68
CA PHE A 4 55.76 -7.62 6.50
C PHE A 4 55.09 -7.24 7.82
N THR A 5 54.58 -6.01 7.89
CA THR A 5 53.79 -5.52 9.02
C THR A 5 52.32 -5.97 8.84
N PRO A 6 51.73 -6.74 9.78
CA PRO A 6 50.35 -7.18 9.66
C PRO A 6 49.40 -6.02 10.02
N HIS A 7 48.57 -5.61 9.06
CA HIS A 7 47.50 -4.64 9.29
C HIS A 7 46.34 -5.30 10.05
N PHE A 8 46.04 -4.77 11.23
CA PHE A 8 44.86 -5.11 12.03
C PHE A 8 43.59 -4.72 11.28
N LEU A 9 42.88 -5.70 10.73
CA LEU A 9 41.51 -5.54 10.23
C LEU A 9 40.56 -5.46 11.43
N THR A 10 40.18 -4.24 11.80
CA THR A 10 39.10 -4.00 12.77
C THR A 10 37.78 -4.37 12.08
N LEU A 11 37.22 -5.53 12.44
CA LEU A 11 35.86 -5.91 12.04
C LEU A 11 34.87 -4.94 12.70
N LEU A 12 34.36 -3.98 11.93
CA LEU A 12 33.12 -3.28 12.26
C LEU A 12 32.01 -4.32 12.23
N ALA A 13 31.59 -4.77 13.40
CA ALA A 13 30.36 -5.52 13.58
C ALA A 13 29.21 -4.59 13.16
N PHE A 14 28.73 -4.75 11.93
CA PHE A 14 27.43 -4.23 11.51
C PHE A 14 26.40 -4.92 12.40
N GLY A 15 26.04 -4.23 13.49
CA GLY A 15 24.87 -4.57 14.28
C GLY A 15 23.67 -4.47 13.38
N HIS A 16 23.31 -5.59 12.76
CA HIS A 16 22.01 -5.77 12.19
C HIS A 16 21.07 -5.81 13.39
N ALA A 17 20.62 -4.64 13.84
CA ALA A 17 19.33 -4.55 14.47
C ALA A 17 18.36 -5.03 13.40
N VAL A 18 18.17 -6.35 13.34
CA VAL A 18 17.02 -6.96 12.72
C VAL A 18 15.87 -6.47 13.59
N ALA A 19 15.41 -5.25 13.33
CA ALA A 19 14.04 -4.89 13.63
C ALA A 19 13.26 -6.08 13.11
N ALA A 20 12.57 -6.78 14.01
CA ALA A 20 11.75 -7.91 13.64
C ALA A 20 10.74 -7.34 12.65
N ALA A 21 11.07 -7.42 11.35
CA ALA A 21 10.29 -6.83 10.29
C ALA A 21 8.91 -7.43 10.48
N GLN A 22 7.93 -6.59 10.83
CA GLN A 22 6.57 -7.06 11.04
C GLN A 22 6.21 -7.85 9.78
N THR A 23 6.00 -9.16 9.95
CA THR A 23 5.82 -10.07 8.82
C THR A 23 4.38 -9.91 8.33
N VAL A 24 4.16 -8.88 7.54
CA VAL A 24 2.91 -8.69 6.80
C VAL A 24 2.98 -9.49 5.51
N THR A 25 1.85 -10.08 5.13
CA THR A 25 1.71 -10.95 3.95
C THR A 25 0.96 -10.28 2.82
N SER A 26 0.45 -9.06 3.01
CA SER A 26 -0.27 -8.26 2.01
C SER A 26 -0.23 -6.77 2.37
N PHE A 27 -0.54 -5.90 1.40
CA PHE A 27 -0.72 -4.47 1.66
C PHE A 27 -1.95 -4.22 2.53
N SER A 28 -3.04 -4.99 2.36
CA SER A 28 -4.21 -4.89 3.23
C SER A 28 -3.87 -5.16 4.70
N GLU A 29 -3.09 -6.20 4.98
CA GLU A 29 -2.65 -6.52 6.35
C GLU A 29 -1.76 -5.42 6.93
N TRP A 30 -0.82 -4.91 6.13
CA TRP A 30 0.02 -3.78 6.52
C TRP A 30 -0.81 -2.53 6.87
N VAL A 31 -1.86 -2.24 6.10
CA VAL A 31 -2.80 -1.16 6.38
C VAL A 31 -3.56 -1.37 7.68
N GLU A 32 -4.03 -2.59 7.97
CA GLU A 32 -4.72 -2.86 9.25
C GLU A 32 -3.79 -2.63 10.45
N GLY A 33 -2.51 -2.97 10.32
CA GLY A 33 -1.50 -2.66 11.34
C GLY A 33 -1.41 -1.17 11.63
N ILE A 34 -1.28 -0.35 10.58
CA ILE A 34 -1.20 1.13 10.71
C ILE A 34 -2.49 1.71 11.30
N ILE A 35 -3.67 1.20 10.90
CA ILE A 35 -4.95 1.69 11.44
C ILE A 35 -5.08 1.35 12.93
N ALA A 36 -4.60 0.18 13.36
CA ALA A 36 -4.66 -0.25 14.75
C ALA A 36 -3.73 0.57 15.66
N ASP A 37 -2.56 0.95 15.16
CA ASP A 37 -1.60 1.80 15.87
C ASP A 37 -0.93 2.82 14.93
N PRO A 38 -1.56 3.98 14.66
CA PRO A 38 -1.02 4.96 13.72
C PRO A 38 0.34 5.56 14.10
N ASN A 39 0.83 5.34 15.32
CA ASN A 39 2.15 5.77 15.78
C ASN A 39 3.10 4.59 16.02
N GLY A 40 2.67 3.37 15.71
CA GLY A 40 3.42 2.14 15.87
C GLY A 40 4.59 2.03 14.89
N ASP A 41 5.50 1.12 15.23
CA ASP A 41 6.68 0.77 14.43
C ASP A 41 6.30 -0.16 13.28
N HIS A 42 5.72 0.40 12.22
CA HIS A 42 5.35 -0.32 11.00
C HIS A 42 6.43 -0.19 9.93
N LEU A 43 6.47 -1.13 8.99
CA LEU A 43 7.32 -1.00 7.79
C LEU A 43 7.11 0.37 7.13
N SER A 44 8.20 1.02 6.76
CA SER A 44 8.16 2.21 5.91
C SER A 44 7.52 1.86 4.55
N PRO A 45 7.00 2.84 3.81
CA PRO A 45 6.51 2.61 2.45
C PRO A 45 7.54 1.89 1.56
N GLU A 46 8.81 2.27 1.67
CA GLU A 46 9.92 1.68 0.92
C GLU A 46 10.15 0.22 1.31
N ASP A 47 10.15 -0.08 2.61
CA ASP A 47 10.34 -1.45 3.12
C ASP A 47 9.15 -2.35 2.80
N ALA A 48 7.91 -1.83 2.86
CA ALA A 48 6.71 -2.55 2.47
C ALA A 48 6.76 -2.94 0.98
N VAL A 49 7.21 -2.02 0.11
CA VAL A 49 7.42 -2.31 -1.31
C VAL A 49 8.56 -3.31 -1.52
N ALA A 50 9.66 -3.21 -0.76
CA ALA A 50 10.76 -4.16 -0.83
C ALA A 50 10.32 -5.58 -0.42
N ALA A 51 9.52 -5.70 0.64
CA ALA A 51 8.95 -6.96 1.09
C ALA A 51 7.96 -7.55 0.06
N PHE A 52 7.13 -6.72 -0.55
CA PHE A 52 6.28 -7.15 -1.67
C PHE A 52 7.12 -7.67 -2.84
N LYS A 53 8.13 -6.92 -3.27
CA LYS A 53 8.99 -7.26 -4.42
C LYS A 53 9.88 -8.49 -4.17
N SER A 54 10.23 -8.79 -2.91
CA SER A 54 10.99 -10.00 -2.57
C SER A 54 10.14 -11.27 -2.59
N GLY A 55 8.82 -11.14 -2.78
CA GLY A 55 7.89 -12.26 -2.75
C GLY A 55 7.46 -12.67 -1.33
N ALA A 56 7.72 -11.85 -0.32
CA ALA A 56 7.24 -12.11 1.04
C ALA A 56 5.72 -11.98 1.16
N PHE A 57 5.09 -11.21 0.26
CA PHE A 57 3.64 -11.05 0.25
C PHE A 57 2.99 -12.24 -0.45
N SER A 58 2.01 -12.85 0.21
CA SER A 58 1.14 -13.82 -0.43
C SER A 58 0.23 -13.07 -1.40
N VAL A 59 0.34 -13.36 -2.69
CA VAL A 59 -0.67 -12.93 -3.66
C VAL A 59 -1.96 -13.68 -3.32
N PRO A 60 -3.08 -12.98 -3.05
CA PRO A 60 -4.36 -13.66 -2.84
C PRO A 60 -4.61 -14.60 -4.01
N PRO A 61 -5.14 -15.83 -3.79
CA PRO A 61 -5.51 -16.68 -4.91
C PRO A 61 -6.44 -15.88 -5.83
N ALA A 62 -6.23 -15.96 -7.14
CA ALA A 62 -7.20 -15.41 -8.09
C ALA A 62 -8.55 -16.04 -7.75
N VAL A 63 -9.42 -15.29 -7.07
CA VAL A 63 -10.61 -15.88 -6.48
C VAL A 63 -11.50 -16.28 -7.65
N LYS A 64 -11.66 -17.59 -7.84
CA LYS A 64 -12.57 -18.12 -8.85
C LYS A 64 -13.95 -17.56 -8.50
N PRO A 65 -14.58 -16.77 -9.39
CA PRO A 65 -15.83 -16.11 -9.06
C PRO A 65 -16.86 -17.15 -8.66
N ARG A 66 -17.21 -17.21 -7.37
CA ARG A 66 -18.34 -17.99 -6.90
C ARG A 66 -19.57 -17.24 -7.39
N ARG A 67 -20.31 -17.83 -8.35
CA ARG A 67 -21.44 -17.22 -9.10
C ARG A 67 -22.64 -16.71 -8.25
N GLY A 68 -22.52 -16.61 -6.92
CA GLY A 68 -23.62 -16.21 -6.04
C GLY A 68 -23.27 -15.15 -5.01
N LEU A 69 -22.02 -14.67 -4.93
CA LEU A 69 -21.65 -13.60 -4.03
C LEU A 69 -21.26 -12.38 -4.87
N VAL A 70 -21.80 -11.21 -4.53
CA VAL A 70 -21.28 -9.92 -4.98
C VAL A 70 -19.93 -9.75 -4.29
N GLU A 71 -18.93 -10.41 -4.84
CA GLU A 71 -17.57 -10.39 -4.35
C GLU A 71 -16.95 -9.04 -4.71
N LYS A 72 -16.27 -8.40 -3.74
CA LYS A 72 -15.49 -7.19 -4.02
C LYS A 72 -14.50 -7.51 -5.13
N ARG A 73 -14.42 -6.62 -6.12
CA ARG A 73 -13.51 -6.76 -7.26
C ARG A 73 -12.85 -5.42 -7.47
N ALA A 74 -11.57 -5.39 -7.17
CA ALA A 74 -10.75 -4.29 -7.62
C ALA A 74 -10.84 -4.27 -9.15
N THR A 75 -11.17 -3.11 -9.71
CA THR A 75 -11.15 -2.91 -11.15
C THR A 75 -9.80 -2.32 -11.50
N CYS A 76 -8.98 -3.08 -12.24
CA CYS A 76 -7.60 -2.72 -12.52
C CYS A 76 -7.44 -2.19 -13.95
N TYR A 77 -6.56 -1.21 -14.15
CA TYR A 77 -6.16 -0.71 -15.47
C TYR A 77 -7.32 -0.20 -16.36
N GLU A 78 -8.32 0.44 -15.75
CA GLU A 78 -9.50 1.01 -16.44
C GLU A 78 -9.12 2.13 -17.42
N VAL A 79 -8.10 2.92 -17.09
CA VAL A 79 -7.70 4.10 -17.89
C VAL A 79 -6.25 3.96 -18.38
N PRO A 80 -6.01 3.63 -19.65
CA PRO A 80 -4.64 3.47 -20.18
C PRO A 80 -3.74 4.68 -19.92
N GLY A 81 -2.48 4.44 -19.55
CA GLY A 81 -1.46 5.49 -19.39
C GLY A 81 -1.58 6.31 -18.11
N THR A 82 -2.41 5.89 -17.15
CA THR A 82 -2.58 6.56 -15.84
C THR A 82 -2.13 5.66 -14.68
N GLU A 83 -1.29 4.67 -14.94
CA GLU A 83 -0.64 3.90 -13.88
C GLU A 83 0.32 4.72 -13.01
N ALA A 84 0.28 4.47 -11.71
CA ALA A 84 1.13 5.11 -10.70
C ALA A 84 2.23 4.15 -10.25
N LEU A 85 3.36 4.69 -9.78
CA LEU A 85 4.39 3.87 -9.15
C LEU A 85 3.85 3.29 -7.84
N ILE A 86 4.14 2.02 -7.60
CA ILE A 86 3.73 1.32 -6.37
C ILE A 86 4.22 2.08 -5.13
N VAL A 87 5.48 2.53 -5.12
CA VAL A 87 6.06 3.23 -3.96
C VAL A 87 5.32 4.52 -3.63
N ASP A 88 4.92 5.30 -4.64
CA ASP A 88 4.15 6.53 -4.43
C ASP A 88 2.74 6.22 -3.92
N ALA A 89 2.09 5.17 -4.47
CA ALA A 89 0.78 4.73 -4.03
C ALA A 89 0.80 4.25 -2.56
N VAL A 90 1.80 3.43 -2.20
CA VAL A 90 2.00 2.92 -0.82
C VAL A 90 2.28 4.07 0.15
N ALA A 91 3.09 5.06 -0.26
CA ALA A 91 3.32 6.26 0.55
C ALA A 91 2.02 7.05 0.79
N CYS A 92 1.18 7.19 -0.24
CA CYS A 92 -0.14 7.82 -0.09
C CYS A 92 -1.06 7.02 0.84
N ILE A 93 -1.08 5.69 0.74
CA ILE A 93 -1.87 4.82 1.63
C ILE A 93 -1.41 4.99 3.08
N ASN A 94 -0.10 4.96 3.34
CA ASN A 94 0.45 5.21 4.68
C ASN A 94 0.02 6.57 5.23
N ALA A 95 0.10 7.62 4.40
CA ALA A 95 -0.32 8.95 4.79
C ALA A 95 -1.83 9.03 5.10
N ILE A 96 -2.68 8.31 4.35
CA ILE A 96 -4.13 8.28 4.59
C ILE A 96 -4.47 7.45 5.84
N ALA A 97 -3.85 6.27 6.00
CA ALA A 97 -4.12 5.36 7.12
C ALA A 97 -3.79 5.97 8.49
N ARG A 98 -2.84 6.90 8.56
CA ARG A 98 -2.45 7.60 9.79
C ARG A 98 -3.30 8.83 10.11
N ARG A 99 -4.22 9.23 9.24
CA ARG A 99 -5.05 10.42 9.46
C ARG A 99 -6.16 10.15 10.48
N ALA A 100 -6.67 11.24 11.06
CA ALA A 100 -7.92 11.19 11.80
C ALA A 100 -9.05 10.60 10.92
N PRO A 101 -9.87 9.67 11.44
CA PRO A 101 -10.84 8.94 10.62
C PRO A 101 -11.81 9.81 9.82
N ASP A 102 -12.15 11.00 10.30
CA ASP A 102 -13.13 11.92 9.71
C ASP A 102 -12.54 12.99 8.79
N SER A 103 -11.23 12.95 8.53
CA SER A 103 -10.53 13.93 7.70
C SER A 103 -10.53 13.61 6.19
N CYS A 104 -11.00 12.42 5.77
CA CYS A 104 -11.11 12.03 4.36
C CYS A 104 -12.46 12.43 3.78
N ARG A 105 -12.73 13.74 3.71
CA ARG A 105 -13.97 14.31 3.17
C ARG A 105 -13.83 14.90 1.78
N GLU A 106 -12.59 15.05 1.32
CA GLU A 106 -12.27 15.67 0.05
C GLU A 106 -12.21 14.64 -1.07
N TYR A 107 -12.35 15.10 -2.32
CA TYR A 107 -12.17 14.27 -3.51
C TYR A 107 -10.73 13.75 -3.61
N MET A 108 -9.76 14.66 -3.53
CA MET A 108 -8.34 14.33 -3.55
C MET A 108 -7.88 14.03 -2.13
N LEU A 109 -7.54 12.78 -1.85
CA LEU A 109 -7.13 12.35 -0.52
C LEU A 109 -5.63 12.40 -0.35
N CYS A 110 -4.89 12.03 -1.39
CA CYS A 110 -3.44 12.15 -1.40
C CYS A 110 -2.95 12.30 -2.84
N GLN A 111 -1.90 13.08 -3.04
CA GLN A 111 -1.17 13.17 -4.30
C GLN A 111 0.32 13.26 -3.99
N LEU A 112 1.10 12.28 -4.45
CA LEU A 112 2.55 12.18 -4.29
C LEU A 112 3.16 11.72 -5.61
N ASN A 113 4.02 12.54 -6.20
CA ASN A 113 4.75 12.25 -7.44
C ASN A 113 3.83 11.68 -8.54
N THR A 114 3.88 10.36 -8.78
CA THR A 114 3.10 9.69 -9.82
C THR A 114 1.78 9.11 -9.35
N ALA A 115 1.47 9.13 -8.05
CA ALA A 115 0.26 8.58 -7.47
C ALA A 115 -0.68 9.66 -6.96
N ALA A 116 -1.96 9.48 -7.25
CA ALA A 116 -3.08 10.16 -6.62
C ALA A 116 -4.07 9.10 -6.10
N ILE A 117 -4.55 9.31 -4.88
CA ILE A 117 -5.66 8.56 -4.29
C ILE A 117 -6.84 9.50 -4.16
N THR A 118 -7.91 9.18 -4.87
CA THR A 118 -9.15 9.95 -4.85
C THR A 118 -10.30 9.10 -4.35
N GLN A 119 -11.33 9.71 -3.78
CA GLN A 119 -12.64 9.08 -3.61
C GLN A 119 -13.70 9.78 -4.47
N ASP A 120 -14.63 9.01 -5.03
CA ASP A 120 -15.77 9.54 -5.78
C ASP A 120 -17.04 8.72 -5.49
N GLY A 121 -18.21 9.30 -5.71
CA GLY A 121 -19.52 8.66 -5.54
C GLY A 121 -20.27 9.05 -4.27
N GLY A 122 -21.23 8.22 -3.86
CA GLY A 122 -22.04 8.42 -2.65
C GLY A 122 -23.09 9.53 -2.70
N GLY A 123 -22.95 10.55 -3.53
CA GLY A 123 -23.86 11.71 -3.55
C GLY A 123 -23.53 12.75 -2.47
N PRO A 124 -24.28 13.87 -2.41
CA PRO A 124 -23.93 15.01 -1.58
C PRO A 124 -23.79 14.66 -0.10
N GLY A 125 -22.67 15.07 0.51
CA GLY A 125 -22.40 14.87 1.93
C GLY A 125 -21.98 13.45 2.33
N ARG A 126 -21.82 12.51 1.37
CA ARG A 126 -21.24 11.20 1.66
C ARG A 126 -19.72 11.23 1.57
N TRP A 127 -19.08 10.67 2.60
CA TRP A 127 -17.64 10.50 2.70
C TRP A 127 -17.35 9.17 3.42
N SER A 128 -16.18 8.61 3.18
CA SER A 128 -15.69 7.41 3.86
C SER A 128 -14.65 7.78 4.88
N SER A 129 -14.57 7.01 5.97
CA SER A 129 -13.50 7.22 6.92
C SER A 129 -12.14 7.02 6.25
N CYS A 130 -11.09 7.71 6.70
CA CYS A 130 -9.74 7.49 6.18
C CYS A 130 -9.29 6.03 6.32
N ASN A 131 -9.70 5.36 7.40
CA ASN A 131 -9.42 3.95 7.63
C ASN A 131 -10.03 3.08 6.53
N ASP A 132 -11.28 3.35 6.17
CA ASP A 132 -11.98 2.61 5.13
C ASP A 132 -11.45 2.89 3.73
N VAL A 133 -11.04 4.13 3.47
CA VAL A 133 -10.33 4.49 2.24
C VAL A 133 -9.01 3.72 2.15
N ALA A 134 -8.20 3.74 3.23
CA ALA A 134 -6.90 3.09 3.26
C ALA A 134 -7.03 1.58 3.02
N ARG A 135 -8.03 0.92 3.63
CA ARG A 135 -8.36 -0.49 3.37
C ARG A 135 -8.70 -0.75 1.91
N GLY A 136 -9.55 0.09 1.33
CA GLY A 136 -9.92 -0.02 -0.09
C GLY A 136 -8.70 0.12 -1.00
N ALA A 137 -7.81 1.07 -0.70
CA ALA A 137 -6.57 1.26 -1.44
C ALA A 137 -5.57 0.10 -1.24
N GLY A 138 -5.41 -0.42 -0.02
CA GLY A 138 -4.60 -1.61 0.26
C GLY A 138 -5.08 -2.82 -0.55
N TYR A 139 -6.39 -3.01 -0.64
CA TYR A 139 -6.99 -4.05 -1.47
C TYR A 139 -6.69 -3.86 -2.97
N VAL A 140 -6.73 -2.63 -3.48
CA VAL A 140 -6.29 -2.33 -4.87
C VAL A 140 -4.83 -2.73 -5.06
N MET A 141 -3.94 -2.47 -4.11
CA MET A 141 -2.53 -2.85 -4.21
C MET A 141 -2.36 -4.38 -4.28
N ASP A 142 -3.11 -5.13 -3.49
CA ASP A 142 -3.03 -6.60 -3.46
C ASP A 142 -3.49 -7.26 -4.77
N HIS A 143 -4.36 -6.59 -5.54
CA HIS A 143 -5.01 -7.17 -6.71
C HIS A 143 -4.62 -6.53 -8.05
N CYS A 144 -4.22 -5.27 -8.06
CA CYS A 144 -3.97 -4.51 -9.29
C CYS A 144 -2.50 -4.21 -9.55
N VAL A 145 -1.58 -4.57 -8.65
CA VAL A 145 -0.15 -4.50 -8.99
C VAL A 145 0.15 -5.54 -10.07
N ARG A 146 0.80 -5.09 -11.17
CA ARG A 146 1.22 -6.00 -12.24
C ARG A 146 2.42 -6.84 -11.78
N PRO A 147 2.37 -8.19 -11.89
CA PRO A 147 3.53 -9.02 -11.62
C PRO A 147 4.75 -8.59 -12.46
N GLY A 148 5.90 -8.45 -11.81
CA GLY A 148 7.16 -8.04 -12.47
C GLY A 148 7.21 -6.58 -12.92
N SER A 149 6.29 -5.73 -12.45
CA SER A 149 6.18 -4.33 -12.83
C SER A 149 6.10 -3.43 -11.59
N ASP A 150 6.58 -2.20 -11.71
CA ASP A 150 6.56 -1.19 -10.64
C ASP A 150 5.30 -0.31 -10.65
N TRP A 151 4.26 -0.78 -11.34
CA TRP A 151 3.09 0.03 -11.68
C TRP A 151 1.83 -0.57 -11.06
N VAL A 152 0.94 0.32 -10.63
CA VAL A 152 -0.39 0.00 -10.13
C VAL A 152 -1.41 0.99 -10.68
N GLN A 153 -2.59 0.49 -11.02
CA GLN A 153 -3.77 1.30 -11.22
C GLN A 153 -5.01 0.48 -10.93
N GLY A 154 -5.91 1.03 -10.13
CA GLY A 154 -7.20 0.42 -9.97
C GLY A 154 -8.13 1.19 -9.07
N SER A 155 -9.32 0.63 -8.92
CA SER A 155 -10.37 1.19 -8.09
C SER A 155 -11.07 0.10 -7.30
N GLU A 156 -11.50 0.44 -6.08
CA GLU A 156 -12.31 -0.42 -5.22
C GLU A 156 -13.15 0.47 -4.29
N PHE A 157 -14.32 0.00 -3.88
CA PHE A 157 -15.10 0.72 -2.89
C PHE A 157 -14.41 0.70 -1.53
N ALA A 158 -14.43 1.85 -0.85
CA ALA A 158 -14.00 1.98 0.53
C ALA A 158 -14.60 0.86 1.40
N HIS A 159 -13.85 0.38 2.39
CA HIS A 159 -14.32 -0.65 3.31
C HIS A 159 -15.53 -0.15 4.12
N GLY A 160 -16.51 -1.00 4.43
CA GLY A 160 -17.70 -0.60 5.21
C GLY A 160 -18.71 0.33 4.51
N ASN A 161 -18.27 1.29 3.70
CA ASN A 161 -19.11 2.32 3.08
C ASN A 161 -19.12 2.18 1.55
N GLY A 162 -19.66 1.05 1.08
CA GLY A 162 -19.59 0.52 -0.29
C GLY A 162 -20.15 1.38 -1.44
N ASN A 163 -20.38 2.67 -1.23
CA ASN A 163 -20.83 3.63 -2.24
C ASN A 163 -19.77 4.64 -2.66
N LEU A 164 -18.60 4.66 -2.02
CA LEU A 164 -17.51 5.57 -2.34
C LEU A 164 -16.34 4.79 -2.93
N LEU A 165 -16.05 5.09 -4.20
CA LEU A 165 -15.05 4.44 -5.00
C LEU A 165 -13.69 5.11 -4.76
N VAL A 166 -12.77 4.37 -4.17
CA VAL A 166 -11.38 4.76 -4.01
C VAL A 166 -10.62 4.40 -5.28
N ARG A 167 -9.86 5.34 -5.84
CA ARG A 167 -9.08 5.13 -7.07
C ARG A 167 -7.61 5.44 -6.82
N ILE A 168 -6.73 4.57 -7.28
CA ILE A 168 -5.28 4.79 -7.36
C ILE A 168 -4.92 4.95 -8.83
N ARG A 169 -4.40 6.11 -9.20
CA ARG A 169 -3.94 6.43 -10.56
C ARG A 169 -2.99 7.61 -10.54
N ARG A 170 -2.33 7.87 -11.66
CA ARG A 170 -1.65 9.14 -11.91
C ARG A 170 -2.69 10.27 -11.99
N PRO A 171 -2.41 11.44 -11.36
CA PRO A 171 -3.28 12.61 -11.47
C PRO A 171 -3.45 13.12 -12.90
#